data_AF-A0AB35UZQ8-F1
#
_entry.id   AF-A0AB35UZQ8-F1
#
_cell.length_a   1.000
_cell.length_b   1.000
_cell.length_c   1.000
_cell.angle_alpha   90.00
_cell.angle_beta   90.00
_cell.angle_gamma   90.00
#
_symmetry.space_group_name_H-M   'P 1'
#
loop_
_entity.id
_entity.type
_entity.pdbx_description
1 polymer ?
#
loop_
_entity_poly.entity_id
_entity_poly.type
_entity_poly.pdbx_seq_one_letter_code
_entity_poly.pdbx_strand_id
1 'polypeptide(L)' 'NPILQGWQQYYGRFHGSAMSAIWQHMNAYLIRWMRRKYKNLARHKRRARYALGRLARDFPNAFVHWKMGCLPSVG' A
#
# COMPACT_ATOMS: atom_id res chain seq x y z
N ASN A 1 1.27 -3.60 -13.05
CA ASN A 1 2.45 -2.77 -12.72
C ASN A 1 3.71 -3.62 -12.89
N PRO A 2 4.29 -3.64 -14.11
CA PRO A 2 5.40 -4.54 -14.45
C PRO A 2 6.67 -4.30 -13.62
N ILE A 3 6.95 -3.04 -13.25
CA ILE A 3 8.12 -2.70 -12.41
C ILE A 3 8.01 -3.32 -11.02
N LEU A 4 6.86 -3.19 -10.36
CA LEU A 4 6.63 -3.74 -9.01
C LEU A 4 6.60 -5.28 -9.01
N GLN A 5 6.11 -5.89 -10.09
CA GLN A 5 6.19 -7.34 -10.29
C GLN A 5 7.64 -7.80 -10.45
N GLY A 6 8.45 -7.07 -11.23
CA GLY A 6 9.87 -7.33 -11.37
C GLY A 6 10.62 -7.25 -10.04
N TRP A 7 10.31 -6.25 -9.21
CA TRP A 7 10.88 -6.14 -7.87
C TRP A 7 10.52 -7.33 -6.98
N GLN A 8 9.26 -7.76 -6.99
CA GLN A 8 8.87 -8.98 -6.27
C GLN A 8 9.63 -10.21 -6.77
N GLN A 9 9.74 -10.37 -8.09
CA GLN A 9 10.36 -11.55 -8.68
C GLN A 9 11.88 -11.59 -8.45
N TYR A 10 12.52 -10.43 -8.40
CA TYR A 10 13.95 -10.29 -8.17
C TYR A 10 14.32 -10.33 -6.68
N TYR A 11 13.65 -9.56 -5.83
CA TYR A 11 14.01 -9.42 -4.41
C TYR A 11 13.17 -10.30 -3.46
N GLY A 12 12.01 -10.80 -3.89
CA GLY A 12 11.07 -11.54 -3.04
C GLY A 12 11.57 -12.92 -2.60
N ARG A 13 12.48 -13.54 -3.38
CA ARG A 13 13.05 -14.86 -3.07
C ARG A 13 14.04 -14.84 -1.88
N PHE A 14 14.72 -13.73 -1.65
CA PHE A 14 15.84 -13.67 -0.70
C PHE A 14 15.53 -12.84 0.55
N HIS A 15 14.56 -11.92 0.51
CA HIS A 15 14.28 -11.02 1.61
C HIS A 15 12.78 -10.77 1.83
N GLY A 16 12.03 -11.79 2.26
CA GLY A 16 10.60 -11.65 2.58
C GLY A 16 10.29 -10.53 3.60
N SER A 17 11.14 -10.37 4.62
CA SER A 17 11.01 -9.32 5.63
C SER A 17 11.33 -7.91 5.08
N ALA A 18 12.41 -7.75 4.30
CA ALA A 18 12.74 -6.46 3.69
C ALA A 18 11.69 -6.05 2.65
N MET A 19 11.15 -7.02 1.92
CA MET A 19 10.08 -6.80 0.97
C MET A 19 8.79 -6.31 1.66
N SER A 20 8.44 -6.90 2.81
CA SER A 20 7.33 -6.41 3.64
C SER A 20 7.52 -4.95 4.06
N ALA A 21 8.73 -4.55 4.45
CA ALA A 21 9.03 -3.15 4.80
C ALA A 21 8.85 -2.20 3.60
N ILE A 22 9.25 -2.61 2.39
CA ILE A 22 9.02 -1.85 1.16
C ILE A 22 7.52 -1.67 0.90
N TRP A 23 6.72 -2.74 1.03
CA TRP A 23 5.27 -2.66 0.86
C TRP A 23 4.58 -1.77 1.89
N GLN A 24 5.04 -1.80 3.14
CA GLN A 24 4.57 -0.88 4.17
C GLN A 24 4.93 0.58 3.83
N HIS A 25 6.13 0.83 3.32
CA HIS A 25 6.54 2.16 2.87
C HIS A 25 5.69 2.67 1.70
N MET A 26 5.40 1.81 0.73
CA MET A 26 4.50 2.13 -0.39
C MET A 26 3.10 2.49 0.11
N ASN A 27 2.54 1.72 1.04
CA ASN A 27 1.26 2.04 1.68
C ASN A 27 1.32 3.38 2.43
N ALA A 28 2.41 3.69 3.13
CA ALA A 28 2.59 4.98 3.79
C ALA A 28 2.65 6.15 2.80
N TYR A 29 3.30 5.97 1.65
CA TYR A 29 3.31 6.96 0.57
C TYR A 29 1.91 7.20 0.03
N LEU A 30 1.14 6.14 -0.24
CA LEU A 30 -0.25 6.25 -0.71
C LEU A 30 -1.14 6.98 0.30
N ILE A 31 -0.98 6.70 1.60
CA ILE A 31 -1.68 7.45 2.66
C ILE A 31 -1.32 8.94 2.60
N ARG A 32 -0.04 9.27 2.44
CA ARG A 32 0.42 10.66 2.31
C ARG A 32 -0.17 11.32 1.06
N TRP A 33 -0.21 10.60 -0.06
CA TRP A 33 -0.81 11.07 -1.31
C TRP A 33 -2.31 11.33 -1.15
N MET A 34 -3.07 10.42 -0.53
CA MET A 34 -4.49 10.62 -0.26
C MET A 34 -4.76 11.87 0.59
N ARG A 35 -3.93 12.12 1.61
CA ARG A 35 -4.03 13.34 2.44
C ARG A 35 -3.79 14.62 1.65
N ARG A 36 -2.92 14.59 0.64
CA ARG A 36 -2.65 15.74 -0.25
C ARG A 36 -3.75 15.93 -1.29
N LYS A 37 -4.27 14.82 -1.84
CA LYS A 37 -5.31 14.83 -2.88
C LYS A 37 -6.67 15.24 -2.33
N TYR A 38 -7.05 14.76 -1.15
CA TYR A 38 -8.39 14.96 -0.59
C TYR A 38 -8.35 15.86 0.65
N LYS A 39 -8.95 17.06 0.55
CA LYS A 39 -8.99 18.07 1.63
C LYS A 39 -9.59 17.50 2.93
N ASN A 40 -10.63 16.67 2.82
CA ASN A 40 -11.28 16.01 3.96
C ASN A 40 -10.38 15.00 4.71
N LEU A 41 -9.28 14.56 4.10
CA LEU A 41 -8.32 13.63 4.69
C LEU A 41 -7.02 14.33 5.14
N ALA A 42 -6.79 15.59 4.76
CA ALA A 42 -5.52 16.29 4.96
C ALA A 42 -5.01 16.25 6.41
N ARG A 43 -5.91 16.48 7.38
CA ARG A 43 -5.59 16.47 8.82
C ARG A 43 -5.76 15.11 9.50
N HIS A 44 -6.24 14.08 8.78
CA HIS A 44 -6.66 12.82 9.39
C HIS A 44 -5.90 11.61 8.83
N LYS A 45 -4.67 11.38 9.32
CA LYS A 45 -3.83 10.23 8.92
C LYS A 45 -4.54 8.89 9.11
N ARG A 46 -5.26 8.71 10.24
CA ARG A 46 -5.99 7.47 10.52
C ARG A 46 -7.15 7.26 9.54
N ARG A 47 -7.96 8.29 9.26
CA ARG A 47 -9.04 8.22 8.26
C ARG A 47 -8.50 7.93 6.86
N ALA A 48 -7.37 8.54 6.48
CA ALA A 48 -6.72 8.25 5.20
C ALA A 48 -6.25 6.79 5.10
N ARG A 49 -5.70 6.24 6.19
CA ARG A 49 -5.35 4.81 6.26
C ARG A 49 -6.57 3.91 6.08
N TYR A 50 -7.66 4.18 6.79
CA TYR A 50 -8.88 3.39 6.66
C TYR A 50 -9.51 3.49 5.27
N ALA A 51 -9.51 4.69 4.68
CA ALA A 51 -9.98 4.90 3.32
C ALA A 51 -9.13 4.12 2.31
N LEU A 52 -7.81 4.12 2.47
CA LEU A 52 -6.91 3.31 1.64
C LEU A 52 -7.13 1.81 1.86
N GLY A 53 -7.35 1.38 3.10
CA GLY A 53 -7.63 -0.02 3.44
C GLY A 53 -8.92 -0.54 2.82
N ARG A 54 -9.98 0.28 2.80
CA ARG A 54 -11.21 -0.03 2.05
C ARG A 54 -10.96 -0.13 0.55
N LEU A 55 -10.29 0.86 -0.03
CA LEU A 55 -9.95 0.84 -1.46
C LEU A 55 -9.12 -0.40 -1.85
N ALA A 56 -8.20 -0.81 -0.98
CA ALA A 56 -7.37 -1.99 -1.21
C ALA A 56 -8.15 -3.31 -1.13
N ARG A 57 -9.25 -3.35 -0.38
CA ARG A 57 -10.18 -4.49 -0.35
C ARG A 57 -11.10 -4.52 -1.57
N ASP A 58 -11.59 -3.36 -2.00
CA ASP A 58 -12.48 -3.24 -3.16
C ASP A 58 -11.73 -3.48 -4.47
N PHE A 59 -10.46 -3.06 -4.54
CA PHE A 59 -9.60 -3.19 -5.71
C PHE A 59 -8.26 -3.89 -5.38
N PRO A 60 -8.30 -5.18 -5.00
CA PRO A 60 -7.10 -5.90 -4.56
C PRO A 60 -6.02 -6.00 -5.65
N ASN A 61 -6.42 -5.92 -6.92
CA ASN A 61 -5.51 -6.03 -8.07
C ASN A 61 -4.89 -4.68 -8.50
N ALA A 62 -5.25 -3.56 -7.87
CA ALA A 62 -4.71 -2.24 -8.25
C ALA A 62 -3.20 -2.12 -7.98
N PHE A 63 -2.71 -2.78 -6.94
CA PHE A 63 -1.28 -2.86 -6.63
C PHE A 63 -0.86 -4.29 -6.34
N VAL A 64 0.38 -4.61 -6.71
CA VAL A 64 0.96 -5.97 -6.60
C VAL A 64 0.95 -6.45 -5.14
N HIS A 65 1.31 -5.58 -4.21
CA HIS A 65 1.37 -5.91 -2.79
C HIS A 65 0.00 -6.03 -2.13
N TRP A 66 -1.04 -5.37 -2.67
CA TRP A 66 -2.42 -5.57 -2.21
C TRP A 66 -2.94 -6.95 -2.58
N LYS A 67 -2.65 -7.42 -3.80
CA LYS A 67 -2.95 -8.78 -4.25
C LYS A 67 -2.27 -9.85 -3.37
N MET A 68 -1.10 -9.53 -2.83
CA MET A 68 -0.34 -10.40 -1.91
C MET A 68 -0.82 -10.35 -0.46
N GLY A 69 -1.84 -9.55 -0.14
CA GLY A 69 -2.37 -9.41 1.22
C GLY A 69 -1.65 -8.36 2.08
N CYS A 70 -0.69 -7.61 1.53
CA CYS A 70 -0.04 -6.48 2.21
C CYS A 70 -0.94 -5.23 2.18
N LEU A 71 -2.09 -5.33 2.83
CA LEU A 71 -3.08 -4.27 2.90
C LEU A 71 -2.71 -3.23 3.97
N PRO A 72 -2.97 -1.93 3.75
CA PRO A 72 -2.86 -0.94 4.79
C PRO A 72 -3.91 -1.25 5.88
N SER A 73 -3.42 -1.68 7.05
CA SER A 73 -4.23 -2.24 8.12
C SER A 73 -5.48 -1.39 8.41
N VAL A 74 -6.59 -2.12 8.46
CA VAL A 74 -7.89 -1.66 8.92
C VAL A 74 -7.93 -2.05 10.38
N GLY A 75 -7.39 -1.16 11.22
CA GLY A 75 -7.67 -1.23 12.66
C GLY A 75 -9.13 -1.07 12.98
#